data_AF-A0A1Q6PT50-F1
#
_entry.id   AF-A0A1Q6PT50-F1
#
_cell.length_a   1.000
_cell.length_b   1.000
_cell.length_c   1.000
_cell.angle_alpha   90.00
_cell.angle_beta   90.00
_cell.angle_gamma   90.00
#
_symmetry.space_group_name_H-M   'P 1'
#
loop_
_entity.id
_entity.type
_entity.pdbx_description
1 polymer ?
#
loop_
_entity_poly.entity_id
_entity_poly.type
_entity_poly.pdbx_seq_one_letter_code
_entity_poly.pdbx_strand_id
1 'polypeptide(L)'
;MFVEMVHHPTTKGEILMKKRVLSALMALLLLIPVAGSAEEAPMLLESYASRGARQVTFAYPEGCTVEVEDKIGTMVFMDDETYVVVVVTHKGNSGIDEIREAIGDSSLIFALTDDMHLYATHGMLNYPLLTNYDYVEVGLNLPGGVDVVVASQCRYGDTAVYDLLLTIVGSLTDAAPLQTWLEETWIPSVTQE
;
A
#
# COMPACT_ATOMS: atom_id res chain seq x y z
N MET A 1 -6.20 37.20 -73.02
CA MET A 1 -6.66 38.23 -72.06
C MET A 1 -6.56 37.59 -70.68
N PHE A 2 -5.52 37.94 -69.92
CA PHE A 2 -5.21 37.34 -68.63
C PHE A 2 -6.14 37.94 -67.55
N VAL A 3 -6.80 37.08 -66.77
CA VAL A 3 -7.55 37.50 -65.58
C VAL A 3 -6.58 37.44 -64.40
N GLU A 4 -6.20 38.61 -63.91
CA GLU A 4 -5.35 38.79 -62.76
C GLU A 4 -6.16 38.50 -61.49
N MET A 5 -5.93 37.34 -60.86
CA MET A 5 -6.49 37.01 -59.55
C MET A 5 -5.69 37.78 -58.50
N VAL A 6 -6.19 38.97 -58.14
CA VAL A 6 -5.62 39.80 -57.07
C VAL A 6 -5.76 39.06 -55.74
N HIS A 7 -4.63 38.64 -55.17
CA HIS A 7 -4.54 38.17 -53.80
C HIS A 7 -4.77 39.36 -52.87
N HIS A 8 -5.85 39.36 -52.10
CA HIS A 8 -6.09 40.40 -51.10
C HIS A 8 -5.02 40.33 -49.99
N PRO A 9 -4.36 41.45 -49.64
CA PRO A 9 -3.37 41.47 -48.56
C PRO A 9 -4.10 41.34 -47.22
N THR A 10 -3.76 40.30 -46.46
CA THR A 10 -4.28 40.07 -45.11
C THR A 10 -3.99 41.29 -44.25
N THR A 11 -5.03 41.90 -43.69
CA THR A 11 -4.92 43.17 -42.95
C THR A 11 -4.16 42.92 -41.65
N LYS A 12 -3.33 43.88 -41.17
CA LYS A 12 -2.58 43.76 -39.89
C LYS A 12 -3.46 43.30 -38.72
N GLY A 13 -4.75 43.64 -38.73
CA GLY A 13 -5.74 43.19 -37.74
C GLY A 13 -6.00 41.68 -37.74
N GLU A 14 -6.04 41.03 -38.90
CA GLU A 14 -6.26 39.57 -39.00
C GLU A 14 -5.03 38.78 -38.52
N ILE A 15 -3.83 39.29 -38.78
CA ILE A 15 -2.57 38.70 -38.29
C ILE A 15 -2.52 38.82 -36.75
N LEU A 16 -2.93 39.96 -36.21
CA LEU A 16 -2.98 40.19 -34.77
C LEU A 16 -4.03 39.31 -34.08
N MET A 17 -5.20 39.11 -34.71
CA MET A 17 -6.27 38.25 -34.20
C MET A 17 -5.87 36.77 -34.21
N LYS A 18 -5.23 36.28 -35.28
CA LYS A 18 -4.69 34.92 -35.34
C LYS A 18 -3.65 34.64 -34.26
N LYS A 19 -2.75 35.61 -33.99
CA LYS A 19 -1.77 35.49 -32.89
C LYS A 19 -2.44 35.40 -31.52
N ARG A 20 -3.47 36.21 -31.27
CA ARG A 20 -4.22 36.19 -29.99
C ARG A 20 -4.98 34.88 -29.80
N VAL A 21 -5.62 34.37 -30.85
CA VAL A 21 -6.33 33.07 -30.82
C VAL A 21 -5.34 31.93 -30.59
N LEU A 22 -4.19 31.95 -31.25
CA LEU A 22 -3.16 30.93 -31.06
C LEU A 22 -2.55 30.98 -29.65
N SER A 23 -2.28 32.17 -29.11
CA SER A 23 -1.82 32.33 -27.73
C SER A 23 -2.89 31.92 -26.70
N ALA A 24 -4.17 32.20 -26.96
CA ALA A 24 -5.26 31.74 -26.10
C ALA A 24 -5.41 30.22 -26.16
N LEU A 25 -5.26 29.60 -27.33
CA LEU A 25 -5.29 28.15 -27.50
C LEU A 25 -4.10 27.47 -26.80
N MET A 26 -2.90 28.04 -26.91
CA MET A 26 -1.72 27.55 -26.20
C MET A 26 -1.86 27.72 -24.68
N ALA A 27 -2.42 28.84 -24.21
CA ALA A 27 -2.73 29.03 -22.79
C ALA A 27 -3.80 28.02 -22.31
N LEU A 28 -4.79 27.69 -23.15
CA LEU A 28 -5.81 26.68 -22.84
C LEU A 28 -5.21 25.27 -22.80
N LEU A 29 -4.26 24.95 -23.69
CA LEU A 29 -3.50 23.68 -23.69
C LEU A 29 -2.57 23.58 -22.47
N LEU A 30 -2.01 24.69 -22.00
CA LEU A 30 -1.21 24.77 -20.77
C LEU A 30 -2.07 24.73 -19.49
N LEU A 31 -3.38 25.00 -19.61
CA LEU A 31 -4.39 24.88 -18.57
C LEU A 31 -5.09 23.52 -18.59
N ILE A 32 -4.64 22.56 -19.40
CA ILE A 32 -4.96 21.15 -19.21
C ILE A 32 -3.98 20.69 -18.13
N PRO A 33 -4.35 20.71 -16.83
CA PRO A 33 -3.55 20.00 -15.86
C PRO A 33 -3.40 18.58 -16.36
N VAL A 34 -2.21 18.04 -16.14
CA VAL A 34 -1.84 16.63 -16.22
C VAL A 34 -2.95 15.80 -15.55
N ALA A 35 -4.01 15.50 -16.28
CA ALA A 35 -5.06 14.55 -15.93
C ALA A 35 -4.77 13.21 -16.64
N GLY A 36 -3.48 12.94 -16.88
CA GLY A 36 -2.97 11.76 -17.55
C GLY A 36 -2.36 10.72 -16.60
N SER A 37 -2.48 10.89 -15.30
CA SER A 37 -2.12 9.89 -14.27
C SER A 37 -3.05 9.98 -13.07
N ALA A 38 -4.36 10.08 -13.30
CA ALA A 38 -5.26 9.45 -12.34
C ALA A 38 -5.14 7.96 -12.61
N GLU A 39 -4.11 7.33 -12.06
CA GLU A 39 -4.15 5.90 -11.78
C GLU A 39 -5.47 5.71 -11.03
N GLU A 40 -6.44 5.02 -11.65
CA GLU A 40 -7.71 4.73 -10.97
C GLU A 40 -7.33 4.07 -9.65
N ALA A 41 -7.72 4.70 -8.54
CA ALA A 41 -7.42 4.17 -7.22
C ALA A 41 -7.88 2.70 -7.22
N PRO A 42 -7.00 1.75 -6.86
CA PRO A 42 -7.30 0.33 -6.99
C PRO A 42 -8.60 0.03 -6.26
N MET A 43 -9.50 -0.70 -6.92
CA MET A 43 -10.76 -1.10 -6.31
C MET A 43 -10.44 -1.97 -5.09
N LEU A 44 -11.04 -1.65 -3.94
CA LEU A 44 -10.87 -2.43 -2.73
C LEU A 44 -12.01 -3.43 -2.57
N LEU A 45 -11.67 -4.66 -2.22
CA LEU A 45 -12.57 -5.74 -1.86
C LEU A 45 -12.50 -5.99 -0.34
N GLU A 46 -13.53 -6.60 0.22
CA GLU A 46 -13.59 -6.93 1.65
C GLU A 46 -13.37 -8.43 1.88
N SER A 47 -12.60 -8.76 2.91
CA SER A 47 -12.48 -10.10 3.47
C SER A 47 -12.55 -10.04 4.99
N TYR A 48 -12.45 -11.18 5.66
CA TYR A 48 -12.47 -11.27 7.10
C TYR A 48 -11.45 -12.27 7.61
N ALA A 49 -10.95 -12.04 8.82
CA ALA A 49 -10.22 -13.03 9.60
C ALA A 49 -11.03 -13.38 10.84
N SER A 50 -11.07 -14.66 11.19
CA SER A 50 -11.83 -15.14 12.34
C SER A 50 -11.06 -16.15 13.18
N ARG A 51 -11.33 -16.13 14.48
CA ARG A 51 -10.89 -17.17 15.41
C ARG A 51 -11.99 -17.44 16.43
N GLY A 52 -12.67 -18.57 16.26
CA GLY A 52 -13.88 -18.88 17.03
C GLY A 52 -15.01 -17.90 16.72
N ALA A 53 -15.61 -17.29 17.75
CA ALA A 53 -16.69 -16.30 17.58
C ALA A 53 -16.18 -14.86 17.34
N ARG A 54 -14.86 -14.63 17.35
CA ARG A 54 -14.26 -13.32 17.10
C ARG A 54 -13.93 -13.21 15.61
N GLN A 55 -14.24 -12.05 15.03
CA GLN A 55 -13.98 -11.77 13.62
C GLN A 55 -13.65 -10.29 13.45
N VAL A 56 -12.76 -10.01 12.49
CA VAL A 56 -12.48 -8.68 11.97
C VAL A 56 -12.74 -8.68 10.47
N THR A 57 -13.23 -7.57 9.92
CA THR A 57 -13.33 -7.36 8.46
C THR A 57 -12.25 -6.37 8.06
N PHE A 58 -11.62 -6.59 6.92
CA PHE A 58 -10.57 -5.73 6.38
C PHE A 58 -10.69 -5.61 4.86
N ALA A 59 -10.09 -4.57 4.30
CA ALA A 59 -10.06 -4.31 2.87
C ALA A 59 -8.72 -4.69 2.25
N TYR A 60 -8.73 -5.09 0.99
CA TYR A 60 -7.55 -5.45 0.20
C TYR A 60 -7.76 -5.08 -1.28
N PRO A 61 -6.70 -4.87 -2.08
CA PRO A 61 -6.85 -4.48 -3.48
C PRO A 61 -7.39 -5.64 -4.34
N GLU A 62 -8.19 -5.29 -5.34
CA GLU A 62 -8.62 -6.20 -6.39
C GLU A 62 -7.39 -6.80 -7.11
N GLY A 63 -7.48 -8.09 -7.46
CA GLY A 63 -6.40 -8.84 -8.11
C GLY A 63 -5.62 -9.76 -7.17
N CYS A 64 -5.75 -9.60 -5.85
CA CYS A 64 -5.21 -10.57 -4.89
C CYS A 64 -6.08 -11.83 -4.78
N THR A 65 -5.44 -12.96 -4.49
CA THR A 65 -6.12 -14.21 -4.12
C THR A 65 -6.26 -14.29 -2.60
N VAL A 66 -7.42 -14.72 -2.10
CA VAL A 66 -7.67 -14.80 -0.65
C VAL A 66 -7.94 -16.24 -0.23
N GLU A 67 -7.23 -16.70 0.80
CA GLU A 67 -7.46 -17.99 1.45
C GLU A 67 -7.77 -17.77 2.93
N VAL A 68 -8.91 -18.31 3.39
CA VAL A 68 -9.37 -18.18 4.78
C VAL A 68 -9.11 -19.48 5.51
N GLU A 69 -8.23 -19.46 6.51
CA GLU A 69 -7.92 -20.61 7.35
C GLU A 69 -8.12 -20.32 8.84
N ASP A 70 -9.06 -21.02 9.48
CA ASP A 70 -9.41 -20.80 10.90
C ASP A 70 -8.23 -20.88 11.89
N LYS A 71 -7.16 -21.62 11.56
CA LYS A 71 -6.01 -21.81 12.46
C LYS A 71 -4.85 -20.86 12.17
N ILE A 72 -4.66 -20.51 10.91
CA ILE A 72 -3.50 -19.75 10.43
C ILE A 72 -3.85 -18.27 10.27
N GLY A 73 -5.11 -17.95 9.98
CA GLY A 73 -5.58 -16.61 9.66
C GLY A 73 -6.11 -16.52 8.24
N THR A 74 -6.28 -15.31 7.74
CA THR A 74 -6.69 -15.07 6.35
C THR A 74 -5.51 -14.53 5.56
N MET A 75 -5.10 -15.27 4.54
CA MET A 75 -3.96 -14.96 3.70
C MET A 75 -4.46 -14.24 2.43
N VAL A 76 -3.79 -13.15 2.08
CA VAL A 76 -4.05 -12.34 0.89
C VAL A 76 -2.78 -12.36 0.05
N PHE A 77 -2.83 -13.13 -1.04
CA PHE A 77 -1.71 -13.40 -1.92
C PHE A 77 -1.68 -12.40 -3.08
N MET A 78 -0.51 -11.78 -3.28
CA MET A 78 -0.16 -11.10 -4.53
C MET A 78 0.33 -12.11 -5.58
N ASP A 79 1.07 -13.11 -5.12
CA ASP A 79 1.52 -14.29 -5.86
C ASP A 79 1.77 -15.46 -4.89
N ASP A 80 2.30 -16.59 -5.38
CA ASP A 80 2.51 -17.82 -4.60
C ASP A 80 3.49 -17.67 -3.42
N GLU A 81 4.31 -16.62 -3.38
CA GLU A 81 5.36 -16.41 -2.38
C GLU A 81 5.27 -15.05 -1.67
N THR A 82 4.44 -14.13 -2.18
CA THR A 82 4.27 -12.77 -1.66
C THR A 82 2.85 -12.57 -1.16
N TYR A 83 2.69 -12.41 0.15
CA TYR A 83 1.37 -12.33 0.76
C TYR A 83 1.36 -11.60 2.10
N VAL A 84 0.16 -11.20 2.51
CA VAL A 84 -0.12 -10.69 3.86
C VAL A 84 -1.11 -11.63 4.54
N VAL A 85 -0.84 -12.01 5.79
CA VAL A 85 -1.76 -12.79 6.63
C VAL A 85 -2.35 -11.92 7.74
N VAL A 86 -3.66 -12.02 7.94
CA VAL A 86 -4.39 -11.38 9.04
C VAL A 86 -4.85 -12.44 10.02
N VAL A 87 -4.42 -12.34 11.27
CA VAL A 87 -4.69 -13.32 12.33
C VAL A 87 -5.42 -12.64 13.48
N VAL A 88 -6.59 -13.16 13.85
CA VAL A 88 -7.24 -12.74 15.10
C VAL A 88 -6.52 -13.37 16.29
N THR A 89 -6.18 -12.57 17.29
CA THR A 89 -5.39 -13.02 18.45
C THR A 89 -6.07 -14.13 19.24
N HIS A 90 -5.31 -14.84 20.06
CA HIS A 90 -5.87 -15.75 21.05
C HIS A 90 -6.75 -14.98 22.04
N LYS A 91 -7.78 -15.66 22.57
CA LYS A 91 -8.74 -15.01 23.47
C LYS A 91 -8.03 -14.53 24.74
N GLY A 92 -8.10 -13.23 25.00
CA GLY A 92 -7.46 -12.59 26.15
C GLY A 92 -6.10 -11.99 25.85
N ASN A 93 -5.56 -12.21 24.64
CA ASN A 93 -4.33 -11.60 24.17
C ASN A 93 -4.64 -10.35 23.34
N SER A 94 -3.82 -9.32 23.54
CA SER A 94 -3.74 -8.16 22.65
C SER A 94 -2.87 -8.50 21.44
N GLY A 95 -2.94 -7.71 20.37
CA GLY A 95 -2.09 -7.91 19.18
C GLY A 95 -0.62 -7.76 19.54
N ILE A 96 -0.34 -6.83 20.46
CA ILE A 96 1.01 -6.55 20.97
C ILE A 96 1.54 -7.72 21.82
N ASP A 97 0.68 -8.35 22.64
CA ASP A 97 1.12 -9.46 23.48
C ASP A 97 1.36 -10.72 22.65
N GLU A 98 0.58 -10.95 21.59
CA GLU A 98 0.77 -12.10 20.69
C GLU A 98 2.15 -12.03 19.99
N ILE A 99 2.55 -10.86 19.48
CA ILE A 99 3.89 -10.70 18.88
C ILE A 99 5.00 -10.83 19.94
N ARG A 100 4.80 -10.36 21.17
CA ARG A 100 5.79 -10.51 22.26
C ARG A 100 6.00 -11.97 22.63
N GLU A 101 4.91 -12.74 22.71
CA GLU A 101 4.95 -14.17 22.98
C GLU A 101 5.62 -14.94 21.83
N ALA A 102 5.33 -14.58 20.58
CA ALA A 102 5.90 -15.24 19.40
C ALA A 102 7.41 -15.00 19.25
N ILE A 103 7.86 -13.75 19.44
CA ILE A 103 9.28 -13.38 19.27
C ILE A 103 10.12 -13.77 20.49
N GLY A 104 9.55 -13.72 21.69
CA GLY A 104 10.23 -14.10 22.94
C GLY A 104 11.35 -13.16 23.41
N ASP A 105 11.76 -12.21 22.58
CA ASP A 105 12.70 -11.13 22.90
C ASP A 105 12.05 -9.76 22.60
N SER A 106 11.52 -9.13 23.65
CA SER A 106 10.87 -7.83 23.56
C SER A 106 11.79 -6.70 23.08
N SER A 107 13.12 -6.88 23.10
CA SER A 107 14.06 -5.87 22.58
C SER A 107 14.04 -5.73 21.07
N LEU A 108 13.50 -6.74 20.36
CA LEU A 108 13.35 -6.75 18.90
C LEU A 108 12.02 -6.13 18.44
N ILE A 109 11.15 -5.72 19.37
CA ILE A 109 9.82 -5.20 19.08
C ILE A 109 9.83 -3.68 19.15
N PHE A 110 9.40 -3.03 18.08
CA PHE A 110 9.31 -1.59 17.94
C PHE A 110 7.90 -1.13 18.26
N ALA A 111 7.76 -0.18 19.18
CA ALA A 111 6.49 0.48 19.46
C ALA A 111 6.33 1.68 18.53
N LEU A 112 5.39 1.61 17.58
CA LEU A 112 5.06 2.74 16.72
C LEU A 112 4.03 3.67 17.38
N THR A 113 3.05 3.08 18.06
CA THR A 113 2.08 3.77 18.91
C THR A 113 1.74 2.90 20.12
N ASP A 114 0.91 3.40 21.04
CA ASP A 114 0.42 2.61 22.19
C ASP A 114 -0.41 1.37 21.77
N ASP A 115 -0.99 1.40 20.56
CA ASP A 115 -1.87 0.35 20.02
C ASP A 115 -1.28 -0.38 18.80
N MET A 116 -0.04 -0.04 18.40
CA MET A 116 0.63 -0.61 17.24
C MET A 116 2.10 -0.88 17.54
N HIS A 117 2.46 -2.15 17.55
CA HIS A 117 3.83 -2.61 17.70
C HIS A 117 4.21 -3.50 16.53
N LEU A 118 5.49 -3.56 16.19
CA LEU A 118 5.97 -4.41 15.10
C LEU A 118 7.27 -5.14 15.41
N TYR A 119 7.47 -6.20 14.67
CA TYR A 119 8.74 -6.91 14.51
C TYR A 119 9.03 -7.04 13.01
N ALA A 120 10.30 -6.93 12.63
CA ALA A 120 10.70 -7.12 11.25
C ALA A 120 12.08 -7.77 11.17
N THR A 121 12.30 -8.54 10.10
CA THR A 121 13.55 -9.27 9.89
C THR A 121 13.84 -9.48 8.41
N HIS A 122 15.10 -9.24 8.04
CA HIS A 122 15.63 -9.44 6.70
C HIS A 122 16.27 -10.83 6.68
N GLY A 123 15.46 -11.82 6.32
CA GLY A 123 15.76 -13.23 6.52
C GLY A 123 15.57 -13.66 7.95
N MET A 124 15.14 -14.91 8.12
CA MET A 124 15.09 -15.54 9.43
C MET A 124 16.15 -16.60 9.56
N LEU A 125 17.28 -16.25 10.19
CA LEU A 125 18.39 -17.18 10.45
C LEU A 125 17.97 -18.45 11.21
N ASN A 126 16.93 -18.35 12.05
CA ASN A 126 16.41 -19.47 12.84
C ASN A 126 15.38 -20.33 12.08
N TYR A 127 14.93 -19.90 10.90
CA TYR A 127 13.97 -20.63 10.06
C TYR A 127 14.55 -20.82 8.66
N PRO A 128 15.22 -21.96 8.38
CA PRO A 128 15.93 -22.21 7.13
C PRO A 128 15.09 -22.08 5.85
N LEU A 129 13.76 -22.26 5.96
CA LEU A 129 12.82 -22.09 4.84
C LEU A 129 12.50 -20.62 4.54
N LEU A 130 12.84 -19.72 5.46
CA LEU A 130 12.54 -18.29 5.45
C LEU A 130 13.83 -17.43 5.39
N THR A 131 14.95 -18.06 5.04
CA THR A 131 16.27 -17.41 4.97
C THR A 131 16.40 -16.39 3.83
N ASN A 132 15.49 -16.43 2.85
CA ASN A 132 15.49 -15.54 1.68
C ASN A 132 14.22 -14.68 1.59
N TYR A 133 13.57 -14.45 2.72
CA TYR A 133 12.33 -13.69 2.80
C TYR A 133 12.45 -12.52 3.78
N ASP A 134 11.90 -11.39 3.36
CA ASP A 134 11.60 -10.28 4.25
C ASP A 134 10.28 -10.56 4.95
N TYR A 135 10.25 -10.25 6.25
CA TYR A 135 9.09 -10.47 7.09
C TYR A 135 8.87 -9.27 7.99
N VAL A 136 7.64 -8.74 7.98
CA VAL A 136 7.18 -7.65 8.86
C VAL A 136 5.88 -8.09 9.50
N GLU A 137 5.83 -8.10 10.82
CA GLU A 137 4.68 -8.50 11.62
C GLU A 137 4.24 -7.34 12.52
N VAL A 138 2.95 -7.00 12.46
CA VAL A 138 2.36 -5.84 13.12
C VAL A 138 1.25 -6.32 14.05
N GLY A 139 1.47 -6.16 15.35
CA GLY A 139 0.46 -6.37 16.38
C GLY A 139 -0.40 -5.12 16.56
N LEU A 140 -1.71 -5.26 16.42
CA LEU A 140 -2.69 -4.17 16.48
C LEU A 140 -3.71 -4.41 17.60
N ASN A 141 -3.84 -3.41 18.47
CA ASN A 141 -4.93 -3.35 19.44
C ASN A 141 -6.05 -2.50 18.83
N LEU A 142 -7.16 -3.13 18.48
CA LEU A 142 -8.24 -2.45 17.78
C LEU A 142 -9.27 -1.90 18.76
N PRO A 143 -9.83 -0.70 18.52
CA PRO A 143 -10.83 -0.10 19.41
C PRO A 143 -12.11 -0.95 19.58
N GLY A 144 -12.37 -1.90 18.68
CA GLY A 144 -13.47 -2.86 18.76
C GLY A 144 -13.21 -4.11 19.62
N GLY A 145 -12.00 -4.26 20.18
CA GLY A 145 -11.63 -5.38 21.06
C GLY A 145 -11.33 -6.72 20.36
N VAL A 146 -11.35 -6.74 19.03
CA VAL A 146 -10.84 -7.87 18.23
C VAL A 146 -9.46 -7.51 17.75
N ASP A 147 -8.48 -7.71 18.63
CA ASP A 147 -7.08 -7.46 18.31
C ASP A 147 -6.54 -8.47 17.30
N VAL A 148 -5.57 -8.03 16.51
CA VAL A 148 -5.06 -8.79 15.37
C VAL A 148 -3.55 -8.68 15.27
N VAL A 149 -2.99 -9.65 14.57
CA VAL A 149 -1.64 -9.59 14.02
C VAL A 149 -1.76 -9.58 12.50
N VAL A 150 -1.06 -8.65 11.84
CA VAL A 150 -0.97 -8.59 10.38
C VAL A 150 0.49 -8.79 10.00
N ALA A 151 0.80 -9.83 9.24
CA ALA A 151 2.17 -10.14 8.85
C ALA A 151 2.32 -10.21 7.34
N SER A 152 3.31 -9.50 6.79
CA SER A 152 3.71 -9.59 5.39
C SER A 152 4.91 -10.49 5.23
N GLN A 153 4.89 -11.32 4.19
CA GLN A 153 6.04 -12.08 3.72
C GLN A 153 6.27 -11.80 2.24
N CYS A 154 7.52 -11.56 1.87
CA CYS A 154 7.94 -11.43 0.47
C CYS A 154 9.39 -11.88 0.29
N ARG A 155 9.80 -12.10 -0.96
CA ARG A 155 11.22 -12.34 -1.27
C ARG A 155 12.06 -11.11 -0.96
N TYR A 156 13.34 -11.32 -0.71
CA TYR A 156 14.31 -10.26 -0.46
C TYR A 156 14.24 -9.09 -1.45
N GLY A 157 14.10 -7.89 -0.90
CA GLY A 157 14.09 -6.64 -1.66
C GLY A 157 12.81 -6.39 -2.45
N ASP A 158 11.82 -7.29 -2.38
CA ASP A 158 10.49 -7.03 -2.93
C ASP A 158 9.70 -6.16 -1.95
N THR A 159 9.36 -4.95 -2.39
CA THR A 159 8.67 -3.97 -1.55
C THR A 159 7.18 -3.86 -1.85
N ALA A 160 6.68 -4.53 -2.90
CA ALA A 160 5.29 -4.39 -3.33
C ALA A 160 4.29 -4.91 -2.28
N VAL A 161 4.72 -5.89 -1.47
CA VAL A 161 3.91 -6.42 -0.35
C VAL A 161 3.59 -5.36 0.70
N TYR A 162 4.41 -4.31 0.82
CA TYR A 162 4.20 -3.29 1.84
C TYR A 162 3.03 -2.36 1.50
N ASP A 163 2.72 -2.15 0.22
CA ASP A 163 1.50 -1.44 -0.19
C ASP A 163 0.24 -2.25 0.16
N LEU A 164 0.31 -3.58 0.00
CA LEU A 164 -0.76 -4.49 0.44
C LEU A 164 -0.91 -4.46 1.97
N LEU A 165 0.21 -4.54 2.71
CA LEU A 165 0.23 -4.45 4.17
C LEU A 165 -0.40 -3.14 4.64
N LEU A 166 -0.01 -2.00 4.06
CA LEU A 166 -0.55 -0.68 4.38
C LEU A 166 -2.03 -0.56 4.04
N THR A 167 -2.48 -1.15 2.92
CA THR A 167 -3.91 -1.16 2.56
C THR A 167 -4.73 -1.91 3.61
N ILE A 168 -4.27 -3.09 4.02
CA ILE A 168 -4.95 -3.92 5.02
C ILE A 168 -4.95 -3.22 6.38
N VAL A 169 -3.79 -2.76 6.86
CA VAL A 169 -3.68 -2.04 8.14
C VAL A 169 -4.50 -0.75 8.12
N GLY A 170 -4.49 -0.01 7.02
CA GLY A 170 -5.26 1.23 6.83
C GLY A 170 -6.77 1.03 6.87
N SER A 171 -7.25 -0.18 6.53
CA SER A 171 -8.67 -0.53 6.67
C SER A 171 -9.07 -0.88 8.11
N LEU A 172 -8.09 -1.22 8.95
CA LEU A 172 -8.27 -1.63 10.34
C LEU A 172 -8.07 -0.47 11.32
N THR A 173 -7.08 0.39 11.06
CA THR A 173 -6.66 1.51 11.90
C THR A 173 -5.83 2.53 11.10
N ASP A 174 -5.37 3.60 11.74
CA ASP A 174 -4.45 4.56 11.11
C ASP A 174 -3.08 3.91 10.81
N ALA A 175 -2.75 3.78 9.52
CA ALA A 175 -1.51 3.18 9.05
C ALA A 175 -0.33 4.16 8.92
N ALA A 176 -0.54 5.47 9.15
CA ALA A 176 0.51 6.48 8.95
C ALA A 176 1.80 6.22 9.76
N PRO A 177 1.75 5.75 11.02
CA PRO A 177 2.96 5.39 11.76
C PRO A 177 3.74 4.25 11.09
N LEU A 178 3.04 3.23 10.61
CA LEU A 178 3.62 2.08 9.92
C LEU A 178 4.23 2.50 8.57
N GLN A 179 3.50 3.32 7.80
CA GLN A 179 3.99 3.87 6.54
C GLN A 179 5.30 4.62 6.72
N THR A 180 5.34 5.54 7.70
CA THR A 180 6.55 6.32 8.00
C THR A 180 7.73 5.40 8.33
N TRP A 181 7.51 4.39 9.17
CA TRP A 181 8.57 3.44 9.53
C TRP A 181 9.03 2.60 8.32
N LEU A 182 8.09 2.14 7.48
CA LEU A 182 8.41 1.38 6.27
C LEU A 182 9.27 2.20 5.30
N GLU A 183 8.86 3.44 5.00
CA GLU A 183 9.51 4.32 4.02
C GLU A 183 10.86 4.85 4.51
N GLU A 184 10.97 5.22 5.79
CA GLU A 184 12.16 5.88 6.31
C GLU A 184 13.20 4.91 6.89
N THR A 185 12.77 3.72 7.33
CA THR A 185 13.64 2.77 8.04
C THR A 185 13.75 1.44 7.31
N TRP A 186 12.63 0.76 7.08
CA TRP A 186 12.65 -0.63 6.65
C TRP A 186 13.04 -0.82 5.19
N ILE A 187 12.28 -0.23 4.27
CA ILE A 187 12.52 -0.35 2.82
C ILE A 187 13.94 0.08 2.44
N PRO A 188 14.48 1.22 2.96
CA PRO A 188 15.87 1.58 2.73
C PRO A 188 16.87 0.53 3.20
N SER A 189 16.59 -0.19 4.30
CA SER A 189 17.50 -1.20 4.83
C SER A 189 17.55 -2.48 3.99
N VAL A 190 16.42 -2.93 3.43
CA VAL A 190 16.35 -4.20 2.67
C VAL A 190 16.61 -4.04 1.17
N THR A 191 16.66 -2.82 0.65
CA THR A 191 16.90 -2.54 -0.78
C THR A 191 18.31 -2.01 -1.09
N GLN A 192 19.10 -1.64 -0.07
CA GLN A 192 20.46 -1.13 -0.23
C GLN A 192 21.56 -2.19 -0.12
N GLU A 193 21.23 -3.44 0.20
CA GLU A 193 22.16 -4.58 0.21
C GLU A 193 22.43 -5.14 -1.20
#